data_AF-A0A8J2JY13-F1
#
_entry.id   AF-A0A8J2JY13-F1
#
_cell.length_a   1.000
_cell.length_b   1.000
_cell.length_c   1.000
_cell.angle_alpha   90.00
_cell.angle_beta   90.00
_cell.angle_gamma   90.00
#
_symmetry.space_group_name_H-M   'P 1'
#
loop_
_entity.id
_entity.type
_entity.pdbx_description
1 polymer ?
#
loop_
_entity_poly.entity_id
_entity_poly.type
_entity_poly.pdbx_seq_one_letter_code
_entity_poly.pdbx_strand_id
1 'polypeptide(L)' 'AAICSKAKFRPDQYGVPIAYRDVIGNGTDSGILKCIQPFLGNINF' A
#
# COMPACT_ATOMS: atom_id res chain seq x y z
N ALA A 1 1.64 -8.71 -8.48
CA ALA A 1 2.60 -8.21 -7.46
C ALA A 1 1.99 -8.16 -6.05
N ALA A 2 0.71 -7.80 -5.87
CA ALA A 2 0.07 -7.68 -4.55
C ALA A 2 0.18 -8.92 -3.64
N ILE A 3 0.12 -10.12 -4.22
CA ILE A 3 0.03 -11.41 -3.47
C ILE A 3 1.35 -11.84 -2.82
N CYS A 4 2.50 -11.35 -3.32
CA CYS A 4 3.83 -11.67 -2.78
C CYS A 4 4.43 -10.56 -1.90
N SER A 5 3.75 -9.41 -1.79
CA SER A 5 4.24 -8.30 -0.98
C SER A 5 3.77 -8.47 0.46
N LYS A 6 4.69 -8.39 1.42
CA LYS A 6 4.35 -8.30 2.86
C LYS A 6 4.08 -6.87 3.31
N ALA A 7 4.14 -5.90 2.39
CA ALA A 7 3.91 -4.50 2.73
C ALA A 7 2.42 -4.23 2.99
N LYS A 8 2.15 -3.50 4.07
CA LYS A 8 0.78 -3.08 4.45
C LYS A 8 0.76 -1.62 4.86
N PHE A 9 -0.30 -0.89 4.48
CA PHE A 9 -0.53 0.45 5.00
C PHE A 9 -0.80 0.40 6.51
N ARG A 10 -0.32 1.39 7.24
CA ARG A 10 -0.69 1.56 8.65
C ARG A 10 -2.18 1.89 8.78
N PRO A 11 -2.83 1.47 9.88
CA PRO A 11 -4.21 1.86 10.16
C PRO A 11 -4.35 3.39 10.29
N ASP A 12 -5.57 3.89 10.16
CA ASP A 12 -5.94 5.29 10.40
C ASP A 12 -5.39 6.34 9.40
N GLN A 13 -5.01 5.91 8.19
CA GLN A 13 -4.49 6.80 7.14
C GLN A 13 -5.46 7.04 5.97
N TYR A 14 -6.76 6.86 6.20
CA TYR A 14 -7.78 6.94 5.14
C TYR A 14 -7.81 8.29 4.42
N GLY A 15 -7.50 9.39 5.11
CA GLY A 15 -7.43 10.74 4.53
C GLY A 15 -6.07 11.13 3.91
N VAL A 16 -5.04 10.28 4.05
CA VAL A 16 -3.71 10.56 3.50
C VAL A 16 -3.65 10.04 2.06
N PRO A 17 -3.13 10.82 1.09
CA PRO A 17 -2.96 10.33 -0.28
C PRO A 17 -2.06 9.10 -0.30
N ILE A 18 -2.37 8.11 -1.13
CA ILE A 18 -1.70 6.80 -1.18
C ILE A 18 -0.17 6.93 -1.28
N ALA A 19 0.32 7.90 -2.06
CA ALA A 19 1.75 8.18 -2.20
C ALA A 19 2.46 8.50 -0.87
N TYR A 20 1.74 9.13 0.07
CA TYR A 20 2.27 9.59 1.37
C TYR A 20 1.88 8.69 2.54
N ARG A 21 1.08 7.63 2.32
CA ARG A 21 0.75 6.69 3.38
C ARG A 21 2.00 5.99 3.91
N ASP A 22 1.97 5.73 5.20
CA ASP A 22 3.03 5.01 5.89
C ASP A 22 2.79 3.51 5.68
N VAL A 23 3.87 2.80 5.37
CA VAL A 23 3.82 1.39 4.96
C VAL A 23 4.77 0.61 5.84
N ILE A 24 4.28 -0.47 6.43
CA ILE A 24 5.10 -1.43 7.15
C ILE A 24 5.66 -2.38 6.11
N GLY A 25 6.96 -2.30 5.82
CA GLY A 25 7.63 -3.15 4.85
C GLY A 25 8.92 -2.53 4.31
N ASN A 26 9.60 -3.24 3.41
CA ASN A 26 10.78 -2.72 2.73
C ASN A 26 10.40 -1.65 1.69
N GLY A 27 11.32 -0.76 1.35
CA GLY A 27 11.07 0.36 0.42
C GLY A 27 10.53 -0.08 -0.95
N THR A 28 11.05 -1.18 -1.49
CA THR A 28 10.61 -1.76 -2.77
C THR A 28 9.15 -2.25 -2.71
N ASP A 29 8.81 -3.04 -1.69
CA ASP A 29 7.46 -3.56 -1.50
C ASP A 29 6.45 -2.43 -1.23
N SER A 30 6.90 -1.37 -0.56
CA SER A 30 6.10 -0.17 -0.29
C SER A 30 5.81 0.62 -1.56
N GLY A 31 6.80 0.78 -2.44
CA GLY A 31 6.61 1.42 -3.74
C GLY A 31 5.64 0.63 -4.61
N ILE A 32 5.79 -0.69 -4.67
CA ILE A 32 4.88 -1.58 -5.40
C ILE A 32 3.46 -1.45 -4.85
N LEU A 33 3.26 -1.50 -3.52
CA LEU A 33 1.96 -1.36 -2.87
C LEU A 33 1.30 -0.02 -3.21
N LYS A 34 2.05 1.08 -3.17
CA LYS A 34 1.56 2.42 -3.53
C LYS A 34 1.21 2.55 -5.01
N CYS A 35 1.98 1.92 -5.89
CA CYS A 35 1.72 1.94 -7.33
C CYS A 35 0.49 1.13 -7.73
N ILE A 36 0.20 0.02 -7.04
CA ILE A 36 -0.91 -0.88 -7.41
C ILE A 36 -2.25 -0.48 -6.77
N GLN A 37 -2.24 0.11 -5.57
CA GLN A 37 -3.46 0.47 -4.83
C GLN A 37 -4.47 1.35 -5.62
N PRO A 38 -4.06 2.34 -6.43
CA PRO A 38 -4.99 3.15 -7.21
C PRO A 38 -5.70 2.37 -8.31
N PHE A 39 -5.05 1.34 -8.87
CA PHE A 39 -5.57 0.54 -9.98
C PHE A 39 -6.38 -0.67 -9.52
N LEU A 40 -6.16 -1.15 -8.29
CA LEU A 40 -6.85 -2.32 -7.75
C LEU A 40 -8.11 -1.99 -6.93
N GLY A 41 -8.40 -0.71 -6.67
CA GLY A 41 -9.69 -0.27 -6.12
C GLY A 41 -10.15 -1.06 -4.88
N ASN A 42 -9.74 -0.64 -3.69
CA ASN A 42 -10.26 -1.12 -2.40
C ASN A 42 -10.40 -2.64 -2.25
N ILE A 43 -9.49 -3.44 -2.82
CA ILE A 43 -9.38 -4.86 -2.44
C ILE A 43 -8.80 -4.95 -1.02
N ASN A 44 -9.68 -5.14 -0.05
CA ASN A 44 -9.34 -5.59 1.28
C ASN A 44 -8.87 -7.06 1.20
N PHE A 45 -7.59 -7.30 1.48
CA PHE A 45 -7.02 -8.59 1.88
C PHE A 45 -6.39 -8.44 3.27
#